data_AF-A0A9E5FC13-F1
#
_entry.id   AF-A0A9E5FC13-F1
#
_cell.length_a   1.000
_cell.length_b   1.000
_cell.length_c   1.000
_cell.angle_alpha   90.00
_cell.angle_beta   90.00
_cell.angle_gamma   90.00
#
_symmetry.space_group_name_H-M   'P 1'
#
loop_
_entity.id
_entity.type
_entity.pdbx_description
1 polymer ?
#
loop_
_entity_poly.entity_id
_entity_poly.type
_entity_poly.pdbx_seq_one_letter_code
_entity_poly.pdbx_strand_id
1 'polypeptide(L)'
;LGNSLQGIRSGRWKYYTTENWLFDLDTDVAEAMDVAAAHPDVVATMRKYAEAIELDLGKGSVTGPGVRPAGRVVNPVPPRLRP
;
A
#
# COMPACT_ATOMS: atom_id res chain seq x y z
N LEU A 1 -15.04 10.11 -1.32
CA LEU A 1 -13.60 10.00 -1.66
C LEU A 1 -12.86 9.63 -0.39
N GLY A 2 -12.20 8.47 -0.39
CA GLY A 2 -11.47 7.93 0.75
C GLY A 2 -10.46 6.91 0.27
N ASN A 3 -9.41 6.68 1.05
CA ASN A 3 -8.25 5.91 0.64
C ASN A 3 -8.52 4.43 0.92
N SER A 4 -8.51 3.55 -0.07
CA SER A 4 -8.57 2.10 0.14
C SER A 4 -7.21 1.47 -0.13
N LEU A 5 -6.76 0.60 0.77
CA LEU A 5 -5.60 -0.24 0.50
C LEU A 5 -5.97 -1.22 -0.61
N GLN A 6 -5.20 -1.21 -1.71
CA GLN A 6 -5.46 -2.05 -2.88
C GLN A 6 -4.36 -3.08 -3.13
N GLY A 7 -3.14 -2.83 -2.65
CA GLY A 7 -2.08 -3.81 -2.82
C GLY A 7 -0.91 -3.64 -1.87
N ILE A 8 -0.20 -4.75 -1.69
CA ILE A 8 0.96 -4.89 -0.81
C ILE A 8 2.10 -5.50 -1.62
N ARG A 9 3.31 -4.96 -1.43
CA ARG A 9 4.55 -5.50 -1.99
C ARG A 9 5.47 -5.86 -0.84
N SER A 10 5.89 -7.12 -0.76
CA SER A 10 6.86 -7.58 0.24
C SER A 10 7.72 -8.71 -0.32
N GLY A 11 9.05 -8.56 -0.25
CA GLY A 11 10.00 -9.56 -0.76
C GLY A 11 9.87 -9.76 -2.26
N ARG A 12 9.41 -10.93 -2.72
CA ARG A 12 9.08 -11.25 -4.12
C ARG A 12 7.60 -11.08 -4.47
N TRP A 13 6.76 -10.96 -3.46
CA TRP A 13 5.31 -11.00 -3.61
C TRP A 13 4.70 -9.64 -3.89
N LYS A 14 3.76 -9.61 -4.83
CA LYS A 14 2.73 -8.58 -4.98
C LYS A 14 1.38 -9.21 -4.62
N TYR A 15 0.64 -8.58 -3.72
CA TYR A 15 -0.70 -9.00 -3.34
C TYR A 15 -1.70 -7.89 -3.62
N TYR A 16 -2.84 -8.22 -4.23
CA TYR A 16 -3.98 -7.34 -4.40
C TYR A 16 -5.06 -7.68 -3.36
N THR A 17 -5.41 -6.70 -2.52
CA THR A 17 -6.28 -6.93 -1.34
C THR A 17 -7.74 -7.11 -1.72
N THR A 18 -8.20 -6.50 -2.82
CA THR A 18 -9.60 -6.55 -3.26
C THR A 18 -9.94 -7.86 -3.97
N GLU A 19 -9.07 -8.30 -4.89
CA GLU A 19 -9.24 -9.51 -5.68
C GLU A 19 -8.68 -10.76 -4.99
N ASN A 20 -7.89 -10.57 -3.92
CA ASN A 20 -7.15 -11.64 -3.24
C ASN A 20 -6.17 -12.38 -4.20
N TRP A 21 -5.58 -11.64 -5.15
CA TRP A 21 -4.56 -12.17 -6.05
C TRP A 21 -3.16 -12.01 -5.48
N LEU A 22 -2.31 -12.99 -5.76
CA LEU A 22 -0.91 -13.03 -5.34
C LEU A 22 -0.03 -13.37 -6.54
N PHE A 23 0.97 -12.54 -6.79
CA PHE A 23 1.93 -12.71 -7.88
C PHE A 23 3.36 -12.77 -7.34
N ASP A 24 4.17 -13.63 -7.93
CA ASP A 24 5.58 -13.79 -7.65
C ASP A 24 6.42 -12.99 -8.66
N LEU A 25 6.80 -11.76 -8.31
CA LEU A 25 7.46 -10.86 -9.25
C LEU A 25 8.90 -11.26 -9.60
N ASP A 26 9.51 -12.20 -8.88
CA ASP A 26 10.84 -12.70 -9.24
C ASP A 26 10.77 -13.55 -10.52
N THR A 27 9.65 -14.26 -10.71
CA THR A 27 9.43 -15.15 -11.87
C THR A 27 8.36 -14.64 -12.83
N ASP A 28 7.50 -13.73 -12.38
CA ASP A 28 6.35 -13.20 -13.11
C ASP A 28 6.18 -11.69 -12.84
N VAL A 29 7.12 -10.89 -13.36
CA VAL A 29 7.09 -9.42 -13.25
C VAL A 29 5.86 -8.80 -13.94
N ALA A 30 5.24 -9.52 -14.88
CA ALA A 30 4.08 -9.05 -15.62
C ALA A 30 2.75 -9.28 -14.88
N GLU A 31 2.78 -9.93 -13.71
CA GLU A 31 1.59 -10.27 -12.93
C GLU A 31 0.57 -11.08 -13.76
N ALA A 32 1.06 -12.04 -14.55
CA ALA A 32 0.25 -12.82 -15.48
C ALA A 32 -0.38 -14.07 -14.85
N MET A 33 0.18 -14.59 -13.76
CA MET A 33 -0.26 -15.83 -13.10
C MET A 33 -0.57 -15.60 -11.63
N ASP A 34 -1.86 -15.60 -11.28
CA ASP A 34 -2.28 -15.59 -9.88
C ASP A 34 -1.97 -16.94 -9.22
N VAL A 35 -1.16 -16.90 -8.16
CA VAL A 35 -0.73 -18.06 -7.39
C VAL A 35 -1.29 -18.06 -5.96
N ALA A 36 -2.27 -17.21 -5.65
CA ALA A 36 -2.84 -17.08 -4.29
C ALA A 36 -3.35 -18.41 -3.71
N ALA A 37 -4.03 -19.22 -4.51
CA ALA A 37 -4.55 -20.52 -4.07
C ALA A 37 -3.45 -21.52 -3.70
N ALA A 38 -2.28 -21.41 -4.33
CA ALA A 38 -1.14 -22.28 -4.08
C ALA A 38 -0.30 -21.84 -2.86
N HIS A 39 -0.44 -20.59 -2.41
CA HIS A 39 0.36 -20.00 -1.32
C HIS A 39 -0.53 -19.35 -0.23
N PRO A 40 -1.41 -20.11 0.44
CA PRO A 40 -2.33 -19.56 1.44
C PRO A 40 -1.63 -18.97 2.68
N ASP A 41 -0.45 -19.47 3.02
CA ASP A 41 0.41 -18.96 4.09
C ASP A 41 0.95 -17.55 3.79
N VAL A 42 1.33 -17.31 2.53
CA VAL A 42 1.76 -15.99 2.05
C VAL A 42 0.57 -15.04 2.05
N VAL A 43 -0.58 -15.45 1.53
CA VAL A 43 -1.82 -14.64 1.55
C VAL A 43 -2.19 -14.25 2.98
N ALA A 44 -2.13 -15.17 3.94
CA ALA A 44 -2.39 -14.89 5.34
C ALA A 44 -1.42 -13.85 5.91
N THR A 45 -0.14 -13.92 5.53
CA THR A 45 0.88 -12.92 5.91
C THR A 45 0.58 -11.54 5.31
N MET A 46 0.21 -11.48 4.02
CA MET A 46 -0.15 -10.23 3.36
C MET A 46 -1.39 -9.59 3.98
N ARG A 47 -2.39 -10.39 4.38
CA ARG A 47 -3.57 -9.90 5.10
C ARG A 47 -3.23 -9.30 6.46
N LYS A 48 -2.31 -9.90 7.22
CA LYS A 48 -1.81 -9.31 8.47
C LYS A 48 -1.13 -7.96 8.24
N TYR A 49 -0.36 -7.82 7.16
CA TYR A 49 0.22 -6.53 6.79
C TYR A 49 -0.86 -5.52 6.40
N ALA A 50 -1.92 -5.94 5.68
CA ALA A 50 -3.03 -5.08 5.33
C ALA A 50 -3.72 -4.52 6.59
N GLU A 51 -4.02 -5.39 7.55
CA GLU A 51 -4.63 -5.02 8.84
C GLU A 51 -3.75 -4.02 9.61
N ALA A 52 -2.45 -4.27 9.69
CA ALA A 52 -1.52 -3.36 10.36
C ALA A 52 -1.44 -1.98 9.68
N ILE A 53 -1.42 -1.94 8.34
CA ILE A 53 -1.40 -0.69 7.57
C ILE A 53 -2.71 0.07 7.74
N GLU A 54 -3.86 -0.60 7.68
CA GLU A 54 -5.16 0.03 7.89
C GLU A 54 -5.31 0.56 9.32
N LEU A 55 -4.75 -0.12 10.32
CA LEU A 55 -4.74 0.36 11.70
C LEU A 55 -3.85 1.60 11.87
N ASP A 56 -2.70 1.67 11.20
CA ASP A 56 -1.73 2.77 11.33
C ASP A 56 -2.13 4.00 10.51
N LEU A 57 -2.51 3.82 9.25
CA LEU A 57 -2.79 4.92 8.32
C LEU A 57 -4.29 5.23 8.19
N GLY A 58 -5.15 4.31 8.61
CA GLY A 58 -6.59 4.42 8.48
C GLY A 58 -7.13 3.83 7.17
N LYS A 59 -8.45 3.90 7.00
CA LYS A 59 -9.19 3.31 5.89
C LYS A 59 -10.37 4.21 5.49
N GLY A 60 -10.54 4.44 4.19
CA GLY A 60 -11.59 5.28 3.66
C GLY A 60 -11.40 6.73 4.11
N SER A 61 -12.39 7.27 4.82
CA SER A 61 -12.34 8.61 5.43
C SER A 61 -11.77 8.61 6.85
N VAL A 62 -11.48 7.44 7.42
CA VAL A 62 -10.88 7.32 8.76
C VAL A 62 -9.38 7.52 8.65
N THR A 63 -8.84 8.43 9.45
CA THR A 63 -7.39 8.70 9.56
C THR A 63 -6.81 7.90 10.72
N GLY A 64 -5.72 7.18 10.47
CA GLY A 64 -5.01 6.41 11.51
C GLY A 64 -3.96 7.24 12.28
N PRO A 65 -3.46 6.73 13.41
CA PRO A 65 -2.51 7.42 14.28
C PRO A 65 -1.13 7.71 13.65
N GLY A 66 -0.73 6.92 12.64
CA GLY A 66 0.52 7.10 11.89
C GLY A 66 0.46 8.19 10.83
N VAL A 67 -0.72 8.75 10.55
CA VAL A 67 -0.87 9.83 9.56
C VAL A 67 -0.27 11.12 10.11
N ARG A 68 0.74 11.64 9.41
CA ARG A 68 1.38 12.90 9.78
C ARG A 68 0.48 14.09 9.44
N PRO A 69 0.45 15.14 10.28
CA PRO A 69 -0.24 16.36 9.95
C PRO A 69 0.36 16.99 8.68
N ALA A 70 -0.49 17.60 7.85
CA ALA A 70 -0.04 18.31 6.67
C ALA A 70 0.91 19.45 7.06
N GLY A 71 2.10 19.48 6.46
CA GLY A 71 3.02 20.60 6.58
C GLY A 71 2.42 21.83 5.93
N ARG A 72 2.05 22.84 6.74
CA ARG A 72 1.53 24.12 6.25
C ARG A 72 2.56 25.21 6.50
N VAL A 73 2.85 26.00 5.47
CA VAL A 73 3.67 27.22 5.57
C VAL A 73 2.72 28.41 5.55
N VAL A 74 2.69 29.19 6.63
CA VAL A 74 1.70 30.29 6.81
C VAL A 74 1.87 31.39 5.77
N ASN A 75 3.11 31.73 5.41
CA ASN A 75 3.42 32.77 4.42
C ASN A 75 4.42 32.20 3.38
N PRO A 76 3.95 31.44 2.38
CA PRO A 76 4.83 30.88 1.37
C PRO A 76 5.42 31.99 0.49
N VAL A 77 6.73 31.99 0.31
CA VAL A 77 7.42 32.89 -0.64
C VAL A 77 7.68 32.15 -1.95
N PRO A 78 7.55 32.80 -3.13
CA PRO A 78 7.89 32.18 -4.40
C PRO A 78 9.35 31.70 -4.40
N PRO A 79 9.65 30.49 -4.93
CA PRO A 79 11.03 30.05 -5.07
C PRO A 79 11.77 31.01 -6.00
N ARG A 80 12.92 31.51 -5.56
CA ARG A 80 13.82 32.28 -6.43
C ARG A 80 14.49 31.30 -7.40
N LEU A 81 14.38 31.55 -8.70
CA LEU A 81 15.21 30.87 -9.68
C LEU A 81 16.67 31.23 -9.39
N ARG A 82 17.54 30.22 -9.26
CA ARG A 82 18.99 30.46 -9.25
C ARG A 82 19.41 30.97 -10.64
N PRO A 83 20.34 31.94 -10.72
CA PRO A 83 20.85 32.42 -11.99
C PRO A 83 21.57 31.32 -12.78
#